data_AF-A0A0P1E191-F1
#
_entry.id   AF-A0A0P1E191-F1
#
_cell.length_a   1.000
_cell.length_b   1.000
_cell.length_c   1.000
_cell.angle_alpha   90.00
_cell.angle_beta   90.00
_cell.angle_gamma   90.00
#
_symmetry.space_group_name_H-M   'P 1'
#
loop_
_entity.id
_entity.type
_entity.pdbx_description
1 polymer ?
#
loop_
_entity_poly.entity_id
_entity_poly.type
_entity_poly.pdbx_seq_one_letter_code
_entity_poly.pdbx_strand_id
1 'polypeptide(L)'
;MNALNSDDRKRLAEAAMRENLYAFLAGSFGILCPGERLARAPYLEAMCYALQRVASGECQRLMISIAPRHLKSICGSVLLPAFELGRDPTKKVVVVSYGKDLAREHAEQFRRLVTSPFYQRLFPKMKVDPKHNRFEHMKTTKGGGRKSVSLGGGITGFGANLIIIDDLGKPSEMRHDTYRQELRDFFDQTLFSRLNDKRTDRIVSIQQRLHPDDFSAYLLEKDTFDHLCLPSIAEIPEEIPLYNNRVLTRRPGDLLNPEREPQEVLDRIKADIGNFAFQAQYQQNPTDGENEFLSMSDLHLVETLPDESVFVRRVQSWDTAAKDSPRSDFTVGLTFGWHAYEERWYLLDVFRARTNYTQVRNAVLRLRKQWRADRVLIESSAMGIHLLDELKRTAAGVYMPVNVVTSKLDRFIPQTDWIKSGKLVIPTDKPWFDEFRRELLAFPDALKDDQVDALTQFAEYMRRSQGTYLDTDPYTGRRQGNYRPERPRREDRMRF
;
A
#
# COMPACT_ATOMS: atom_id res chain seq x y z
N MET A 1 -49.42 0.28 2.48
CA MET A 1 -48.22 -0.45 2.95
C MET A 1 -48.35 -0.58 4.46
N ASN A 2 -48.64 -1.78 4.97
CA ASN A 2 -48.77 -1.99 6.42
C ASN A 2 -47.40 -1.81 7.09
N ALA A 3 -47.33 -0.93 8.09
CA ALA A 3 -46.12 -0.72 8.87
C ALA A 3 -45.72 -2.03 9.59
N LEU A 4 -44.48 -2.46 9.41
CA LEU A 4 -43.91 -3.61 10.14
C LEU A 4 -44.06 -3.40 11.65
N ASN A 5 -44.64 -4.39 12.34
CA ASN A 5 -44.76 -4.39 13.79
C ASN A 5 -43.36 -4.53 14.46
N SER A 6 -43.29 -4.29 15.77
CA SER A 6 -42.02 -4.28 16.53
C SER A 6 -41.26 -5.62 16.45
N ASP A 7 -41.98 -6.75 16.47
CA ASP A 7 -41.37 -8.08 16.43
C ASP A 7 -40.77 -8.41 15.06
N ASP A 8 -41.45 -8.02 13.98
CA ASP A 8 -40.94 -8.20 12.61
C ASP A 8 -39.68 -7.36 12.37
N ARG A 9 -39.64 -6.12 12.90
CA ARG A 9 -38.43 -5.28 12.85
C ARG A 9 -37.27 -5.92 13.59
N LYS A 10 -37.53 -6.50 14.77
CA LYS A 10 -36.49 -7.19 15.56
C LYS A 10 -35.96 -8.42 14.83
N ARG A 11 -36.83 -9.24 14.24
CA ARG A 11 -36.44 -10.41 13.44
C ARG A 11 -35.61 -10.03 12.22
N LEU A 12 -36.00 -8.97 11.51
CA LEU A 12 -35.24 -8.45 10.37
C LEU A 12 -33.87 -7.93 10.79
N ALA A 13 -33.78 -7.20 11.91
CA ALA A 13 -32.50 -6.74 12.45
C ALA A 13 -31.58 -7.91 12.82
N GLU A 14 -32.11 -8.94 13.50
CA GLU A 14 -31.34 -10.14 13.82
C GLU A 14 -30.91 -10.90 12.54
N ALA A 15 -31.75 -11.00 11.52
CA ALA A 15 -31.37 -11.58 10.25
C ALA A 15 -30.24 -10.79 9.57
N ALA A 16 -30.33 -9.47 9.54
CA ALA A 16 -29.29 -8.59 9.00
C ALA A 16 -27.96 -8.77 9.76
N MET A 17 -27.99 -8.87 11.09
CA MET A 17 -26.80 -9.08 11.91
C MET A 17 -26.13 -10.46 11.70
N ARG A 18 -26.82 -11.45 11.13
CA ARG A 18 -26.21 -12.75 10.76
C ARG A 18 -25.45 -12.69 9.43
N GLU A 19 -25.85 -11.78 8.55
CA GLU A 19 -25.35 -11.70 7.17
C GLU A 19 -24.50 -10.46 6.90
N ASN A 20 -24.53 -9.45 7.79
CA ASN A 20 -23.81 -8.20 7.63
C ASN A 20 -22.97 -7.88 8.88
N LEU A 21 -21.66 -7.83 8.72
CA LEU A 21 -20.68 -7.64 9.78
C LEU A 21 -20.77 -6.24 10.40
N TYR A 22 -21.13 -5.21 9.63
CA TYR A 22 -21.35 -3.86 10.17
C TYR A 22 -22.62 -3.79 11.02
N ALA A 23 -23.71 -4.43 10.58
CA ALA A 23 -24.91 -4.57 11.40
C ALA A 23 -24.61 -5.35 12.69
N PHE A 24 -23.81 -6.41 12.59
CA PHE A 24 -23.35 -7.18 13.75
C PHE A 24 -22.48 -6.36 14.69
N LEU A 25 -21.59 -5.50 14.18
CA LEU A 25 -20.85 -4.52 14.98
C LEU A 25 -21.81 -3.63 15.75
N ALA A 26 -22.77 -3.01 15.07
CA ALA A 26 -23.75 -2.12 15.69
C ALA A 26 -24.55 -2.79 16.81
N GLY A 27 -24.98 -4.05 16.61
CA GLY A 27 -25.68 -4.83 17.63
C GLY A 27 -24.78 -5.28 18.80
N SER A 28 -23.50 -5.55 18.53
CA SER A 28 -22.54 -6.05 19.52
C SER A 28 -21.83 -4.94 20.30
N PHE A 29 -21.85 -3.70 19.80
CA PHE A 29 -21.00 -2.62 20.29
C PHE A 29 -21.20 -2.33 21.78
N GLY A 30 -22.44 -2.23 22.25
CA GLY A 30 -22.72 -1.96 23.68
C GLY A 30 -22.24 -3.06 24.63
N ILE A 31 -22.01 -4.28 24.13
CA ILE A 31 -21.42 -5.39 24.91
C ILE A 31 -19.90 -5.25 24.94
N LEU A 32 -19.30 -4.83 23.83
CA LEU A 32 -17.86 -4.71 23.67
C LEU A 32 -17.29 -3.43 24.29
N CYS A 33 -18.00 -2.32 24.17
CA CYS A 33 -17.63 -0.99 24.64
C CYS A 33 -18.78 -0.44 25.51
N PRO A 34 -18.97 -0.97 26.74
CA PRO A 34 -20.07 -0.54 27.59
C PRO A 34 -19.94 0.94 27.97
N GLY A 35 -21.03 1.70 27.84
CA GLY A 35 -21.07 3.13 28.13
C GLY A 35 -20.71 4.03 26.93
N GLU A 36 -20.23 3.45 25.83
CA GLU A 36 -19.91 4.18 24.61
C GLU A 36 -21.03 4.04 23.56
N ARG A 37 -21.08 4.98 22.61
CA ARG A 37 -21.92 4.89 21.42
C ARG A 37 -21.06 4.67 20.19
N LEU A 38 -21.50 3.75 19.32
CA LEU A 38 -20.82 3.51 18.06
C LEU A 38 -20.90 4.78 17.21
N ALA A 39 -19.75 5.30 16.81
CA ALA A 39 -19.66 6.45 15.91
C ALA A 39 -20.31 6.13 14.55
N ARG A 40 -21.00 7.10 13.97
CA ARG A 40 -21.58 6.98 12.62
C ARG A 40 -20.56 7.36 11.56
N ALA A 41 -19.42 6.67 11.57
CA ALA A 41 -18.31 6.96 10.68
C ALA A 41 -18.28 5.97 9.50
N PRO A 42 -18.33 6.45 8.23
CA PRO A 42 -18.32 5.58 7.04
C PRO A 42 -17.12 4.63 6.95
N TYR A 43 -15.96 5.00 7.49
CA TYR A 43 -14.78 4.12 7.49
C TYR A 43 -15.01 2.81 8.28
N LEU A 44 -15.89 2.82 9.29
CA LEU A 44 -16.24 1.60 10.03
C LEU A 44 -17.05 0.64 9.14
N GLU A 45 -17.94 1.19 8.30
CA GLU A 45 -18.66 0.42 7.29
C GLU A 45 -17.67 -0.17 6.27
N ALA A 46 -16.72 0.63 5.77
CA ALA A 46 -15.68 0.19 4.84
C ALA A 46 -14.81 -0.93 5.42
N MET A 47 -14.33 -0.76 6.65
CA MET A 47 -13.51 -1.77 7.34
C MET A 47 -14.30 -3.06 7.57
N CYS A 48 -15.55 -2.97 8.03
CA CYS A 48 -16.41 -4.15 8.16
C CYS A 48 -16.70 -4.80 6.81
N TYR A 49 -16.88 -4.04 5.74
CA TYR A 49 -17.10 -4.57 4.39
C TYR A 49 -15.89 -5.37 3.90
N ALA A 50 -14.69 -4.81 4.02
CA ALA A 50 -13.45 -5.50 3.66
C ALA A 50 -13.26 -6.79 4.48
N LEU A 51 -13.46 -6.75 5.80
CA LEU A 51 -13.39 -7.93 6.66
C LEU A 51 -14.48 -8.97 6.31
N GLN A 52 -15.67 -8.54 5.92
CA GLN A 52 -16.74 -9.45 5.50
C GLN A 52 -16.41 -10.17 4.18
N ARG A 53 -15.77 -9.51 3.21
CA ARG A 53 -15.27 -10.18 1.99
C ARG A 53 -14.34 -11.34 2.33
N VAL A 54 -13.58 -11.22 3.41
CA VAL A 54 -12.78 -12.34 3.93
C VAL A 54 -13.67 -13.42 4.54
N ALA A 55 -14.64 -13.05 5.39
CA ALA A 55 -15.58 -14.01 5.97
C ALA A 55 -16.37 -14.79 4.90
N SER A 56 -16.74 -14.17 3.77
CA SER A 56 -17.43 -14.83 2.66
C SER A 56 -16.51 -15.64 1.74
N GLY A 57 -15.19 -15.44 1.84
CA GLY A 57 -14.21 -16.11 0.99
C GLY A 57 -13.94 -15.42 -0.35
N GLU A 58 -14.48 -14.22 -0.57
CA GLU A 58 -14.21 -13.37 -1.74
C GLU A 58 -12.80 -12.76 -1.71
N CYS A 59 -12.21 -12.60 -0.53
CA CYS A 59 -10.85 -12.11 -0.34
C CYS A 59 -10.06 -13.09 0.56
N GLN A 60 -8.99 -13.68 0.04
CA GLN A 60 -8.18 -14.65 0.80
C GLN A 60 -7.10 -13.98 1.65
N ARG A 61 -6.65 -12.79 1.25
CA ARG A 61 -5.52 -12.09 1.86
C ARG A 61 -5.86 -10.61 1.91
N LEU A 62 -6.11 -10.11 3.11
CA LEU A 62 -6.47 -8.72 3.35
C LEU A 62 -5.48 -8.06 4.30
N MET A 63 -4.99 -6.89 3.93
CA MET A 63 -4.26 -6.00 4.81
C MET A 63 -5.09 -4.73 5.04
N ILE A 64 -5.21 -4.30 6.30
CA ILE A 64 -5.85 -3.05 6.68
C ILE A 64 -4.84 -2.21 7.45
N SER A 65 -4.59 -0.99 6.97
CA SER A 65 -3.76 0.01 7.65
C SER A 65 -4.63 1.15 8.14
N ILE A 66 -4.69 1.34 9.46
CA ILE A 66 -5.51 2.40 10.08
C ILE A 66 -4.92 2.83 11.43
N ALA A 67 -5.13 4.09 11.77
CA ALA A 67 -4.66 4.73 12.98
C ALA A 67 -5.07 4.01 14.27
N PRO A 68 -4.30 4.19 15.38
CA PRO A 68 -4.69 3.67 16.68
C PRO A 68 -6.11 4.09 17.06
N ARG A 69 -6.73 3.33 17.97
CA ARG A 69 -8.04 3.62 18.56
C ARG A 69 -9.24 3.61 17.59
N HIS A 70 -9.11 3.33 16.30
CA HIS A 70 -10.20 3.31 15.31
C HIS A 70 -11.01 1.98 15.24
N LEU A 71 -11.20 1.31 16.39
CA LEU A 71 -11.90 0.01 16.50
C LEU A 71 -11.32 -1.14 15.67
N LYS A 72 -10.11 -0.98 15.11
CA LYS A 72 -9.46 -1.97 14.23
C LYS A 72 -9.36 -3.36 14.88
N SER A 73 -8.82 -3.42 16.10
CA SER A 73 -8.64 -4.67 16.84
C SER A 73 -9.98 -5.27 17.30
N ILE A 74 -10.97 -4.43 17.63
CA ILE A 74 -12.33 -4.91 17.93
C ILE A 74 -12.95 -5.56 16.69
N CYS A 75 -12.86 -4.91 15.53
CA CYS A 75 -13.44 -5.43 14.29
C CYS A 75 -12.71 -6.69 13.80
N GLY A 76 -11.37 -6.68 13.82
CA GLY A 76 -10.51 -7.76 13.35
C GLY A 76 -10.37 -8.93 14.32
N SER A 77 -9.99 -8.69 15.58
CA SER A 77 -9.59 -9.74 16.55
C SER A 77 -10.71 -10.29 17.43
N VAL A 78 -11.85 -9.61 17.45
CA VAL A 78 -13.01 -9.95 18.29
C VAL A 78 -14.24 -10.23 17.43
N LEU A 79 -14.68 -9.24 16.65
CA LEU A 79 -15.94 -9.30 15.92
C LEU A 79 -15.88 -10.29 14.74
N LEU A 80 -14.85 -10.22 13.89
CA LEU A 80 -14.70 -11.12 12.75
C LEU A 80 -14.64 -12.62 13.17
N PRO A 81 -13.81 -13.03 14.18
CA PRO A 81 -13.85 -14.40 14.70
C PRO A 81 -15.23 -14.81 15.22
N ALA A 82 -15.93 -13.90 15.92
CA ALA A 82 -17.25 -14.17 16.46
C ALA A 82 -18.28 -14.32 15.33
N PHE A 83 -18.19 -13.53 14.27
CA PHE A 83 -19.04 -13.64 13.10
C PHE A 83 -18.80 -14.94 12.32
N GLU A 84 -17.54 -15.28 12.06
CA GLU A 84 -17.13 -16.52 11.38
C GLU A 84 -17.63 -17.76 12.14
N LEU A 85 -17.34 -17.86 13.45
CA LEU A 85 -17.76 -18.99 14.27
C LEU A 85 -19.27 -19.03 14.52
N GLY A 86 -19.94 -17.87 14.45
CA GLY A 86 -21.40 -17.77 14.56
C GLY A 86 -22.08 -18.44 13.37
N ARG A 87 -21.53 -18.23 12.16
CA ARG A 87 -22.00 -18.80 10.90
C ARG A 87 -21.58 -20.26 10.75
N ASP A 88 -20.33 -20.58 11.07
CA ASP A 88 -19.80 -21.94 11.03
C ASP A 88 -18.94 -22.26 12.27
N PRO A 89 -19.55 -22.90 13.29
CA PRO A 89 -18.85 -23.30 14.50
C PRO A 89 -17.76 -24.37 14.31
N THR A 90 -17.59 -24.96 13.11
CA THR A 90 -16.54 -25.94 12.83
C THR A 90 -15.20 -25.30 12.47
N LYS A 91 -15.20 -24.01 12.13
CA LYS A 91 -14.01 -23.27 11.69
C LYS A 91 -13.01 -23.08 12.83
N LYS A 92 -11.74 -23.01 12.46
CA LYS A 92 -10.62 -22.74 13.38
C LYS A 92 -10.02 -21.38 13.08
N VAL A 93 -10.02 -20.50 14.06
CA VAL A 93 -9.50 -19.13 13.94
C VAL A 93 -8.26 -18.97 14.82
N VAL A 94 -7.18 -18.46 14.25
CA VAL A 94 -5.97 -18.07 14.99
C VAL A 94 -5.89 -16.55 15.01
N VAL A 95 -5.75 -15.96 16.19
CA VAL A 95 -5.54 -14.52 16.36
C VAL A 95 -4.16 -14.32 16.97
N VAL A 96 -3.37 -13.47 16.31
CA VAL A 96 -1.99 -13.17 16.64
C VAL A 96 -1.89 -11.71 17.00
N SER A 97 -1.22 -11.39 18.12
CA SER A 97 -0.91 -10.01 18.50
C SER A 97 0.53 -9.89 19.00
N TYR A 98 1.15 -8.70 18.94
CA TYR A 98 2.54 -8.52 19.39
C TYR A 98 2.75 -8.85 20.89
N GLY A 99 1.72 -8.66 21.72
CA GLY A 99 1.80 -8.77 23.17
C GLY A 99 0.82 -9.79 23.75
N LYS A 100 1.26 -10.53 24.77
CA LYS A 100 0.41 -11.51 25.48
C LYS A 100 -0.80 -10.86 26.14
N ASP A 101 -0.61 -9.67 26.73
CA ASP A 101 -1.69 -8.96 27.42
C ASP A 101 -2.78 -8.51 26.43
N LEU A 102 -2.38 -7.96 25.28
CA LEU A 102 -3.30 -7.58 24.22
C LEU A 102 -4.06 -8.80 23.65
N ALA A 103 -3.34 -9.90 23.39
CA ALA A 103 -3.95 -11.15 22.93
C ALA A 103 -4.97 -11.72 23.92
N ARG A 104 -4.72 -11.52 25.23
CA ARG A 104 -5.61 -11.92 26.32
C ARG A 104 -6.83 -11.02 26.39
N GLU A 105 -6.67 -9.70 26.33
CA GLU A 105 -7.77 -8.74 26.36
C GLU A 105 -8.76 -9.00 25.21
N HIS A 106 -8.26 -9.19 23.99
CA HIS A 106 -9.12 -9.54 22.85
C HIS A 106 -9.82 -10.89 23.03
N ALA A 107 -9.17 -11.87 23.68
CA ALA A 107 -9.80 -13.14 24.00
C ALA A 107 -10.91 -13.02 25.04
N GLU A 108 -10.73 -12.17 26.04
CA GLU A 108 -11.73 -11.84 27.06
C GLU A 108 -12.94 -11.14 26.43
N GLN A 109 -12.72 -10.14 25.58
CA GLN A 109 -13.79 -9.45 24.85
C GLN A 109 -14.55 -10.40 23.92
N PHE A 110 -13.84 -11.25 23.17
CA PHE A 110 -14.44 -12.29 22.33
C PHE A 110 -15.31 -13.23 23.17
N ARG A 111 -14.78 -13.74 24.28
CA ARG A 111 -15.52 -14.63 25.18
C ARG A 111 -16.79 -13.95 25.70
N ARG A 112 -16.68 -12.72 26.21
CA ARG A 112 -17.81 -11.93 26.72
C ARG A 112 -18.91 -11.80 25.66
N LEU A 113 -18.53 -11.51 24.41
CA LEU A 113 -19.48 -11.43 23.31
C LEU A 113 -20.16 -12.77 23.04
N VAL A 114 -19.40 -13.85 22.81
CA VAL A 114 -19.98 -15.12 22.38
C VAL A 114 -20.74 -15.86 23.48
N THR A 115 -20.49 -15.53 24.75
CA THR A 115 -21.29 -16.03 25.88
C THR A 115 -22.48 -15.12 26.22
N SER A 116 -22.63 -13.97 25.56
CA SER A 116 -23.75 -13.06 25.84
C SER A 116 -25.09 -13.65 25.38
N PRO A 117 -26.20 -13.31 26.05
CA PRO A 117 -27.54 -13.70 25.59
C PRO A 117 -27.86 -13.18 24.19
N PHE A 118 -27.32 -12.01 23.82
CA PHE A 118 -27.45 -11.43 22.49
C PHE A 118 -26.86 -12.36 21.42
N TYR A 119 -25.58 -12.73 21.57
CA TYR A 119 -24.89 -13.57 20.59
C TYR A 119 -25.49 -14.98 20.52
N GLN A 120 -25.86 -15.57 21.67
CA GLN A 120 -26.44 -16.92 21.70
C GLN A 120 -27.81 -17.00 21.01
N ARG A 121 -28.62 -15.93 21.08
CA ARG A 121 -29.85 -15.84 20.28
C ARG A 121 -29.57 -15.68 18.79
N LEU A 122 -28.54 -14.90 18.46
CA LEU A 122 -28.17 -14.66 17.08
C LEU A 122 -27.59 -15.91 16.41
N PHE A 123 -26.71 -16.65 17.10
CA PHE A 123 -26.00 -17.82 16.59
C PHE A 123 -26.18 -19.05 17.49
N PRO A 124 -27.37 -19.66 17.56
CA PRO A 124 -27.69 -20.73 18.52
C PRO A 124 -26.90 -22.03 18.31
N LYS A 125 -26.31 -22.21 17.11
CA LYS A 125 -25.44 -23.36 16.79
C LYS A 125 -24.02 -23.19 17.35
N MET A 126 -23.57 -21.95 17.55
CA MET A 126 -22.27 -21.66 18.14
C MET A 126 -22.38 -21.82 19.65
N LYS A 127 -21.77 -22.87 20.19
CA LYS A 127 -21.68 -23.12 21.63
C LYS A 127 -20.25 -23.41 22.01
N VAL A 128 -19.78 -22.74 23.05
CA VAL A 128 -18.47 -22.97 23.66
C VAL A 128 -18.44 -24.33 24.33
N ASP A 129 -17.38 -25.11 24.12
CA ASP A 129 -17.14 -26.33 24.88
C ASP A 129 -16.70 -25.98 26.31
N PRO A 130 -17.47 -26.32 27.35
CA PRO A 130 -17.12 -26.00 28.74
C PRO A 130 -15.82 -26.65 29.19
N LYS A 131 -15.38 -27.75 28.58
CA LYS A 131 -14.10 -28.41 28.90
C LYS A 131 -12.89 -27.70 28.30
N HIS A 132 -13.09 -26.89 27.26
CA HIS A 132 -12.04 -26.24 26.49
C HIS A 132 -12.34 -24.75 26.30
N ASN A 133 -12.46 -24.04 27.43
CA ASN A 133 -12.81 -22.62 27.46
C ASN A 133 -11.71 -21.80 28.17
N ARG A 134 -10.48 -21.88 27.65
CA ARG A 134 -9.33 -21.09 28.13
C ARG A 134 -9.13 -19.88 27.20
N PHE A 135 -8.47 -18.84 27.70
CA PHE A 135 -8.23 -17.62 26.91
C PHE A 135 -7.32 -17.88 25.71
N GLU A 136 -6.27 -18.67 25.91
CA GLU A 136 -5.31 -19.03 24.87
C GLU A 136 -5.94 -19.94 23.82
N HIS A 137 -6.93 -20.76 24.22
CA HIS A 137 -7.58 -21.72 23.34
C HIS A 137 -9.00 -22.03 23.82
N MET A 138 -9.97 -21.52 23.05
CA MET A 138 -11.37 -21.84 23.19
C MET A 138 -11.80 -22.76 22.05
N LYS A 139 -12.51 -23.85 22.36
CA LYS A 139 -13.16 -24.71 21.36
C LYS A 139 -14.67 -24.53 21.37
N THR A 140 -15.28 -24.78 20.22
CA THR A 140 -16.72 -24.96 20.10
C THR A 140 -17.09 -26.43 20.33
N THR A 141 -18.36 -26.69 20.66
CA THR A 141 -18.94 -28.05 20.72
C THR A 141 -18.96 -28.78 19.36
N LYS A 142 -18.61 -28.10 18.26
CA LYS A 142 -18.52 -28.66 16.90
C LYS A 142 -17.08 -28.87 16.43
N GLY A 143 -16.09 -28.70 17.30
CA GLY A 143 -14.67 -28.98 17.01
C GLY A 143 -13.89 -27.82 16.37
N GLY A 144 -14.55 -26.71 16.07
CA GLY A 144 -13.90 -25.44 15.73
C GLY A 144 -13.42 -24.69 16.97
N GLY A 145 -13.05 -23.43 16.82
CA GLY A 145 -12.62 -22.61 17.94
C GLY A 145 -11.74 -21.42 17.58
N ARG A 146 -11.25 -20.75 18.62
CA ARG A 146 -10.34 -19.60 18.54
C ARG A 146 -9.10 -19.88 19.38
N LYS A 147 -7.92 -19.65 18.80
CA LYS A 147 -6.62 -19.73 19.49
C LYS A 147 -5.95 -18.36 19.48
N SER A 148 -5.58 -17.85 20.64
CA SER A 148 -4.81 -16.61 20.81
C SER A 148 -3.32 -16.94 20.90
N VAL A 149 -2.50 -16.20 20.16
CA VAL A 149 -1.06 -16.41 20.07
C VAL A 149 -0.33 -15.06 20.15
N SER A 150 0.85 -15.04 20.75
CA SER A 150 1.79 -13.91 20.67
C SER A 150 3.03 -14.29 19.87
N LEU A 151 3.87 -13.30 19.52
CA LEU A 151 5.22 -13.58 19.03
C LEU A 151 5.97 -14.53 19.98
N GLY A 152 6.70 -15.48 19.41
CA GLY A 152 7.38 -16.56 20.13
C GLY A 152 6.46 -17.61 20.77
N GLY A 153 5.13 -17.48 20.62
CA GLY A 153 4.15 -18.41 21.15
C GLY A 153 3.98 -19.66 20.28
N GLY A 154 3.87 -20.83 20.91
CA GLY A 154 3.70 -22.11 20.20
C GLY A 154 2.33 -22.29 19.54
N ILE A 155 2.30 -22.43 18.20
CA ILE A 155 1.08 -22.76 17.43
C ILE A 155 1.01 -24.25 17.04
N THR A 156 1.95 -25.07 17.51
CA THR A 156 2.06 -26.49 17.12
C THR A 156 0.73 -27.25 17.28
N GLY A 157 0.40 -28.05 16.26
CA GLY A 157 -0.80 -28.92 16.23
C GLY A 157 -2.16 -28.24 15.97
N PHE A 158 -2.22 -26.90 15.84
CA PHE A 158 -3.48 -26.20 15.53
C PHE A 158 -3.45 -25.60 14.13
N GLY A 159 -4.23 -26.19 13.21
CA GLY A 159 -4.47 -25.62 11.89
C GLY A 159 -5.56 -24.54 11.92
N ALA A 160 -5.56 -23.64 10.94
CA ALA A 160 -6.40 -22.45 10.90
C ALA A 160 -7.11 -22.30 9.56
N ASN A 161 -8.41 -21.99 9.59
CA ASN A 161 -9.17 -21.55 8.42
C ASN A 161 -9.12 -20.04 8.20
N LEU A 162 -8.80 -19.31 9.27
CA LEU A 162 -8.63 -17.88 9.29
C LEU A 162 -7.50 -17.55 10.28
N ILE A 163 -6.48 -16.83 9.80
CA ILE A 163 -5.43 -16.24 10.63
C ILE A 163 -5.66 -14.73 10.64
N ILE A 164 -5.73 -14.14 11.82
CA ILE A 164 -5.80 -12.69 12.02
C ILE A 164 -4.52 -12.25 12.71
N ILE A 165 -3.84 -11.29 12.12
CA ILE A 165 -2.62 -10.67 12.63
C ILE A 165 -3.00 -9.23 13.00
N ASP A 166 -3.02 -8.92 14.29
CA ASP A 166 -3.47 -7.64 14.83
C ASP A 166 -2.33 -6.96 15.57
N ASP A 167 -1.79 -5.90 14.95
CA ASP A 167 -0.58 -5.18 15.36
C ASP A 167 0.56 -6.17 15.73
N LEU A 168 1.31 -6.68 14.74
CA LEU A 168 2.35 -7.70 15.01
C LEU A 168 3.61 -7.11 15.67
N GLY A 169 3.90 -5.83 15.43
CA GLY A 169 5.13 -5.17 15.85
C GLY A 169 4.96 -4.25 17.06
N LYS A 170 5.96 -4.26 17.96
CA LYS A 170 6.10 -3.25 19.02
C LYS A 170 6.75 -1.97 18.46
N PRO A 171 6.15 -0.77 18.61
CA PRO A 171 6.73 0.48 18.11
C PRO A 171 8.17 0.72 18.59
N SER A 172 8.46 0.46 19.87
CA SER A 172 9.79 0.70 20.47
C SER A 172 10.91 -0.15 19.88
N GLU A 173 10.58 -1.30 19.29
CA GLU A 173 11.54 -2.28 18.77
C GLU A 173 11.72 -2.17 17.25
N MET A 174 10.88 -1.39 16.55
CA MET A 174 10.87 -1.30 15.09
C MET A 174 12.16 -0.77 14.47
N ARG A 175 12.97 -0.03 15.23
CA ARG A 175 14.28 0.43 14.79
C ARG A 175 15.31 -0.70 14.61
N HIS A 176 15.06 -1.88 15.17
CA HIS A 176 16.01 -3.00 15.13
C HIS A 176 15.69 -3.95 13.96
N ASP A 177 16.62 -4.03 13.00
CA ASP A 177 16.51 -4.88 11.81
C ASP A 177 16.26 -6.35 12.15
N THR A 178 16.92 -6.84 13.20
CA THR A 178 16.77 -8.22 13.69
C THR A 178 15.35 -8.50 14.17
N TYR A 179 14.71 -7.53 14.84
CA TYR A 179 13.32 -7.67 15.27
C TYR A 179 12.37 -7.65 14.07
N ARG A 180 12.59 -6.75 13.10
CA ARG A 180 11.79 -6.74 11.85
C ARG A 180 11.91 -8.06 11.09
N GLN A 181 13.11 -8.64 11.04
CA GLN A 181 13.32 -9.98 10.45
C GLN A 181 12.60 -11.08 11.24
N GLU A 182 12.62 -11.04 12.57
CA GLU A 182 11.88 -11.99 13.42
C GLU A 182 10.37 -11.98 13.12
N LEU A 183 9.77 -10.79 12.89
CA LEU A 183 8.35 -10.68 12.52
C LEU A 183 8.05 -11.41 11.19
N ARG A 184 8.94 -11.26 10.20
CA ARG A 184 8.81 -11.88 8.87
C ARG A 184 8.96 -13.39 8.96
N ASP A 185 9.98 -13.86 9.67
CA ASP A 185 10.24 -15.28 9.88
C ASP A 185 9.09 -15.95 10.62
N PHE A 186 8.53 -15.27 11.63
CA PHE A 186 7.35 -15.75 12.33
C PHE A 186 6.15 -15.91 11.39
N PHE A 187 5.92 -14.97 10.47
CA PHE A 187 4.88 -15.09 9.47
C PHE A 187 5.12 -16.26 8.51
N ASP A 188 6.26 -16.31 7.83
CA ASP A 188 6.52 -17.29 6.77
C ASP A 188 6.68 -18.71 7.30
N GLN A 189 7.43 -18.87 8.40
CA GLN A 189 7.79 -20.19 8.91
C GLN A 189 6.73 -20.72 9.87
N THR A 190 6.12 -19.85 10.68
CA THR A 190 5.16 -20.28 11.72
C THR A 190 3.72 -20.11 11.29
N LEU A 191 3.26 -18.90 10.94
CA LEU A 191 1.85 -18.63 10.68
C LEU A 191 1.36 -19.23 9.37
N PHE A 192 2.07 -18.99 8.28
CA PHE A 192 1.66 -19.40 6.94
C PHE A 192 1.50 -20.93 6.82
N SER A 193 2.34 -21.68 7.54
CA SER A 193 2.26 -23.14 7.58
C SER A 193 1.04 -23.70 8.32
N ARG A 194 0.28 -22.86 9.06
CA ARG A 194 -0.92 -23.28 9.81
C ARG A 194 -2.19 -23.32 8.97
N LEU A 195 -2.21 -22.70 7.80
CA LEU A 195 -3.36 -22.80 6.90
C LEU A 195 -3.58 -24.28 6.54
N ASN A 196 -4.82 -24.78 6.70
CA ASN A 196 -5.16 -26.16 6.37
C ASN A 196 -5.19 -26.37 4.85
N ASP A 197 -5.88 -25.49 4.13
CA ASP A 197 -5.88 -25.40 2.66
C ASP A 197 -5.42 -24.01 2.24
N LYS A 198 -4.21 -23.91 1.69
CA LYS A 198 -3.60 -22.64 1.29
C LYS A 198 -4.34 -21.92 0.17
N ARG A 199 -5.25 -22.60 -0.55
CA ARG A 199 -6.06 -22.03 -1.63
C ARG A 199 -7.28 -21.29 -1.11
N THR A 200 -7.86 -21.75 -0.01
CA THR A 200 -9.16 -21.27 0.47
C THR A 200 -9.11 -20.65 1.87
N ASP A 201 -8.16 -21.06 2.71
CA ASP A 201 -8.01 -20.47 4.03
C ASP A 201 -7.42 -19.07 3.94
N ARG A 202 -7.77 -18.23 4.91
CA ARG A 202 -7.68 -16.77 4.80
C ARG A 202 -6.71 -16.15 5.81
N ILE A 203 -6.12 -15.02 5.45
CA ILE A 203 -5.28 -14.21 6.33
C ILE A 203 -5.77 -12.77 6.31
N VAL A 204 -5.97 -12.20 7.50
CA VAL A 204 -6.18 -10.77 7.71
C VAL A 204 -5.00 -10.23 8.48
N SER A 205 -4.35 -9.19 7.97
CA SER A 205 -3.43 -8.35 8.75
C SER A 205 -4.10 -7.00 8.99
N ILE A 206 -4.23 -6.59 10.24
CA ILE A 206 -4.83 -5.31 10.63
C ILE A 206 -3.90 -4.62 11.60
N GLN A 207 -3.34 -3.48 11.19
CA GLN A 207 -2.29 -2.83 11.96
C GLN A 207 -2.18 -1.35 11.60
N GLN A 208 -1.41 -0.60 12.41
CA GLN A 208 -0.87 0.69 11.98
C GLN A 208 0.53 0.52 11.39
N ARG A 209 0.93 1.41 10.47
CA ARG A 209 2.33 1.47 10.05
C ARG A 209 3.21 2.04 11.16
N LEU A 210 4.44 1.55 11.25
CA LEU A 210 5.39 1.94 12.31
C LEU A 210 6.77 2.29 11.78
N HIS A 211 7.17 1.73 10.64
CA HIS A 211 8.51 1.88 10.07
C HIS A 211 8.45 1.61 8.55
N PRO A 212 9.29 2.26 7.72
CA PRO A 212 9.23 2.05 6.27
C PRO A 212 9.58 0.61 5.86
N ASP A 213 10.31 -0.11 6.70
CA ASP A 213 10.65 -1.54 6.57
C ASP A 213 9.83 -2.47 7.51
N ASP A 214 8.68 -2.02 8.02
CA ASP A 214 7.85 -2.80 8.95
C ASP A 214 7.23 -4.07 8.34
N PHE A 215 6.48 -4.83 9.15
CA PHE A 215 5.79 -6.03 8.69
C PHE A 215 4.74 -5.74 7.61
N SER A 216 4.11 -4.56 7.60
CA SER A 216 3.17 -4.19 6.53
C SER A 216 3.90 -3.97 5.21
N ALA A 217 5.05 -3.29 5.23
CA ALA A 217 5.90 -3.13 4.05
C ALA A 217 6.28 -4.49 3.45
N TYR A 218 6.63 -5.46 4.30
CA TYR A 218 6.90 -6.82 3.88
C TYR A 218 5.69 -7.50 3.18
N LEU A 219 4.47 -7.32 3.69
CA LEU A 219 3.27 -7.87 3.06
C LEU A 219 2.93 -7.18 1.73
N LEU A 220 3.13 -5.86 1.65
CA LEU A 220 2.96 -5.08 0.41
C LEU A 220 3.94 -5.53 -0.66
N GLU A 221 5.21 -5.76 -0.30
CA GLU A 221 6.22 -6.24 -1.25
C GLU A 221 5.91 -7.62 -1.83
N LYS A 222 5.14 -8.46 -1.11
CA LYS A 222 4.71 -9.76 -1.65
C LYS A 222 3.64 -9.61 -2.73
N ASP A 223 2.95 -8.48 -2.81
CA ASP A 223 1.87 -8.21 -3.77
C ASP A 223 0.81 -9.34 -3.84
N THR A 224 0.43 -9.84 -2.66
CA THR A 224 -0.54 -10.95 -2.51
C THR A 224 -1.74 -10.59 -1.64
N PHE A 225 -1.78 -9.38 -1.11
CA PHE A 225 -2.81 -8.90 -0.19
C PHE A 225 -3.57 -7.74 -0.82
N ASP A 226 -4.90 -7.82 -0.82
CA ASP A 226 -5.73 -6.63 -1.01
C ASP A 226 -5.42 -5.66 0.15
N HIS A 227 -5.17 -4.38 -0.13
CA HIS A 227 -4.85 -3.39 0.90
C HIS A 227 -5.94 -2.33 1.02
N LEU A 228 -6.55 -2.25 2.20
CA LEU A 228 -7.38 -1.12 2.62
C LEU A 228 -6.52 -0.19 3.48
N CYS A 229 -6.07 0.92 2.91
CA CYS A 229 -5.34 1.99 3.61
C CYS A 229 -6.30 3.11 3.99
N LEU A 230 -6.35 3.48 5.27
CA LEU A 230 -7.25 4.51 5.81
C LEU A 230 -6.45 5.55 6.58
N PRO A 231 -5.84 6.55 5.90
CA PRO A 231 -5.12 7.63 6.55
C PRO A 231 -6.10 8.57 7.28
N SER A 232 -5.68 9.12 8.42
CA SER A 232 -6.48 10.08 9.20
C SER A 232 -6.86 11.31 8.40
N ILE A 233 -5.99 11.78 7.50
CA ILE A 233 -6.25 12.85 6.54
C ILE A 233 -6.01 12.29 5.14
N ALA A 234 -7.00 12.37 4.25
CA ALA A 234 -6.81 11.95 2.86
C ALA A 234 -5.77 12.85 2.18
N GLU A 235 -4.79 12.26 1.51
CA GLU A 235 -3.76 13.01 0.78
C GLU A 235 -4.06 13.08 -0.72
N ILE A 236 -4.84 12.12 -1.20
CA ILE A 236 -5.23 11.94 -2.58
C ILE A 236 -6.74 11.68 -2.63
N PRO A 237 -7.40 11.82 -3.79
CA PRO A 237 -8.74 11.31 -3.96
C PRO A 237 -8.79 9.80 -3.70
N GLU A 238 -9.74 9.35 -2.89
CA GLU A 238 -9.93 7.94 -2.55
C GLU A 238 -11.37 7.51 -2.84
N GLU A 239 -11.53 6.34 -3.46
CA GLU A 239 -12.82 5.67 -3.63
C GLU A 239 -12.80 4.32 -2.90
N ILE A 240 -13.52 4.25 -1.78
CA ILE A 240 -13.47 3.11 -0.88
C ILE A 240 -14.81 2.33 -0.97
N PRO A 241 -14.81 1.07 -1.40
CA PRO A 241 -16.03 0.26 -1.50
C PRO A 241 -16.72 0.07 -0.14
N LEU A 242 -18.05 0.18 -0.16
CA LEU A 242 -18.96 -0.11 0.96
C LEU A 242 -19.95 -1.21 0.56
N TYR A 243 -20.85 -1.58 1.47
CA TYR A 243 -21.93 -2.51 1.17
C TYR A 243 -22.87 -1.98 0.08
N ASN A 244 -23.51 -2.90 -0.64
CA ASN A 244 -24.54 -2.61 -1.65
C ASN A 244 -24.04 -1.70 -2.79
N ASN A 245 -22.80 -1.89 -3.23
CA ASN A 245 -22.15 -1.12 -4.29
C ASN A 245 -22.06 0.40 -4.02
N ARG A 246 -22.20 0.81 -2.75
CA ARG A 246 -21.93 2.19 -2.35
C ARG A 246 -20.41 2.41 -2.30
N VAL A 247 -20.00 3.65 -2.47
CA VAL A 247 -18.59 4.06 -2.39
C VAL A 247 -18.48 5.23 -1.42
N LEU A 248 -17.49 5.18 -0.54
CA LEU A 248 -17.04 6.33 0.24
C LEU A 248 -16.00 7.08 -0.59
N THR A 249 -16.35 8.27 -1.06
CA THR A 249 -15.41 9.17 -1.74
C THR A 249 -14.78 10.10 -0.72
N ARG A 250 -13.46 10.22 -0.73
CA ARG A 250 -12.70 11.22 0.04
C ARG A 250 -11.87 12.06 -0.90
N ARG A 251 -11.77 13.35 -0.60
CA ARG A 251 -10.91 14.32 -1.30
C ARG A 251 -9.69 14.63 -0.43
N PRO A 252 -8.58 15.10 -1.02
CA PRO A 252 -7.45 15.60 -0.25
C PRO A 252 -7.89 16.58 0.85
N GLY A 253 -7.44 16.37 2.07
CA GLY A 253 -7.85 17.12 3.27
C GLY A 253 -9.03 16.52 4.06
N ASP A 254 -9.79 15.59 3.49
CA ASP A 254 -10.93 14.99 4.20
C ASP A 254 -10.46 14.14 5.39
N LEU A 255 -11.03 14.43 6.57
CA LEU A 255 -10.74 13.72 7.80
C LEU A 255 -11.45 12.36 7.82
N LEU A 256 -10.76 11.32 8.29
CA LEU A 256 -11.33 9.97 8.41
C LEU A 256 -12.47 9.92 9.43
N ASN A 257 -12.33 10.66 10.53
CA ASN A 257 -13.30 10.69 11.62
C ASN A 257 -13.37 12.08 12.30
N PRO A 258 -13.96 13.09 11.63
CA PRO A 258 -13.97 14.48 12.11
C PRO A 258 -14.69 14.67 13.45
N GLU A 259 -15.67 13.82 13.79
CA GLU A 259 -16.36 13.89 15.10
C GLU A 259 -15.42 13.56 16.27
N ARG A 260 -14.42 12.71 16.04
CA ARG A 260 -13.51 12.23 17.08
C ARG A 260 -12.17 12.96 17.07
N GLU A 261 -11.62 13.10 15.87
CA GLU A 261 -10.30 13.68 15.61
C GLU A 261 -10.48 14.79 14.57
N PRO A 262 -11.08 15.93 14.95
CA PRO A 262 -11.11 17.12 14.10
C PRO A 262 -9.68 17.62 13.85
N GLN A 263 -9.51 18.53 12.87
CA GLN A 263 -8.20 18.99 12.42
C GLN A 263 -7.33 19.48 13.58
N GLU A 264 -7.89 20.25 14.51
CA GLU A 264 -7.14 20.81 15.64
C GLU A 264 -6.63 19.72 16.60
N VAL A 265 -7.31 18.58 16.68
CA VAL A 265 -6.86 17.42 17.46
C VAL A 265 -5.74 16.70 16.73
N LEU A 266 -5.86 16.51 15.41
CA LEU A 266 -4.80 15.90 14.60
C LEU A 266 -3.52 16.74 14.61
N ASP A 267 -3.64 18.06 14.53
CA ASP A 267 -2.51 18.98 14.61
C ASP A 267 -1.80 18.89 15.97
N ARG A 268 -2.55 18.80 17.07
CA ARG A 268 -1.99 18.59 18.41
C ARG A 268 -1.31 17.23 18.53
N ILE A 269 -1.95 16.17 18.05
CA ILE A 269 -1.34 14.83 18.03
C ILE A 269 -0.02 14.87 17.26
N LYS A 270 0.01 15.48 16.07
CA LYS A 270 1.21 15.65 15.26
C LYS A 270 2.31 16.41 16.01
N ALA A 271 1.97 17.47 16.74
CA ALA A 271 2.91 18.22 17.56
C ALA A 271 3.46 17.39 18.74
N ASP A 272 2.63 16.56 19.38
CA ASP A 272 2.98 15.80 20.57
C ASP A 272 3.86 14.57 20.26
N ILE A 273 3.51 13.81 19.21
CA ILE A 273 4.23 12.56 18.87
C ILE A 273 5.34 12.77 17.82
N GLY A 274 5.39 13.95 17.20
CA GLY A 274 6.31 14.30 16.14
C GLY A 274 5.84 13.84 14.75
N ASN A 275 6.40 14.49 13.72
CA ASN A 275 5.99 14.30 12.32
C ASN A 275 6.13 12.84 11.85
N PHE A 276 7.28 12.20 12.08
CA PHE A 276 7.51 10.82 11.64
C PHE A 276 6.49 9.83 12.24
N ALA A 277 6.24 9.90 13.55
CA ALA A 277 5.29 9.01 14.20
C ALA A 277 3.84 9.29 13.75
N PHE A 278 3.50 10.55 13.45
CA PHE A 278 2.21 10.89 12.84
C PHE A 278 2.08 10.34 11.42
N GLN A 279 3.09 10.52 10.58
CA GLN A 279 3.13 10.02 9.21
C GLN A 279 3.00 8.49 9.19
N ALA A 280 3.76 7.79 10.03
CA ALA A 280 3.66 6.35 10.20
C ALA A 280 2.27 5.94 10.72
N GLN A 281 1.89 6.39 11.93
CA GLN A 281 0.76 5.79 12.65
C GLN A 281 -0.60 6.32 12.23
N TYR A 282 -0.70 7.56 11.74
CA TYR A 282 -1.97 8.22 11.38
C TYR A 282 -2.14 8.28 9.86
N GLN A 283 -1.11 8.69 9.12
CA GLN A 283 -1.17 8.73 7.65
C GLN A 283 -0.86 7.39 6.98
N GLN A 284 -0.44 6.37 7.73
CA GLN A 284 -0.04 5.05 7.19
C GLN A 284 1.08 5.16 6.13
N ASN A 285 1.94 6.16 6.30
CA ASN A 285 3.06 6.46 5.44
C ASN A 285 4.32 6.69 6.28
N PRO A 286 5.04 5.64 6.70
CA PRO A 286 6.17 5.75 7.62
C PRO A 286 7.44 6.26 6.91
N THR A 287 7.35 7.33 6.14
CA THR A 287 8.49 8.12 5.68
C THR A 287 8.54 9.41 6.51
N ASP A 288 9.65 10.16 6.46
CA ASP A 288 9.79 11.43 7.19
C ASP A 288 8.85 12.55 6.74
N GLY A 289 7.82 12.21 5.95
CA GLY A 289 6.96 13.15 5.25
C GLY A 289 7.67 13.70 4.01
N GLU A 290 7.18 14.83 3.54
CA GLU A 290 7.82 15.63 2.50
C GLU A 290 9.20 16.08 2.98
N ASN A 291 10.23 15.84 2.16
CA ASN A 291 11.55 16.42 2.34
C ASN A 291 11.48 17.96 2.20
N GLU A 292 12.55 18.67 2.53
CA GLU A 292 12.61 20.13 2.36
C GLU A 292 12.57 20.60 0.89
N PHE A 293 12.73 19.69 -0.07
CA PHE A 293 12.88 19.99 -1.49
C PHE A 293 11.56 19.95 -2.28
N LEU A 294 10.63 19.05 -1.96
CA LEU A 294 9.37 18.83 -2.69
C LEU A 294 8.22 18.44 -1.75
N SER A 295 7.08 19.09 -1.96
CA SER A 295 5.79 18.81 -1.32
C SER A 295 4.77 18.23 -2.30
N MET A 296 3.67 17.66 -1.79
CA MET A 296 2.50 17.31 -2.60
C MET A 296 1.99 18.50 -3.39
N SER A 297 2.03 19.72 -2.84
CA SER A 297 1.56 20.92 -3.54
C SER A 297 2.45 21.35 -4.71
N ASP A 298 3.69 20.86 -4.77
CA ASP A 298 4.60 21.07 -5.89
C ASP A 298 4.37 20.11 -7.07
N LEU A 299 3.62 19.02 -6.87
CA LEU A 299 3.37 18.03 -7.91
C LEU A 299 2.20 18.45 -8.81
N HIS A 300 2.38 18.34 -10.12
CA HIS A 300 1.32 18.61 -11.10
C HIS A 300 0.62 17.29 -11.43
N LEU A 301 -0.59 17.14 -10.90
CA LEU A 301 -1.36 15.90 -10.95
C LEU A 301 -2.54 15.99 -11.93
N VAL A 302 -2.84 14.90 -12.61
CA VAL A 302 -4.07 14.73 -13.41
C VAL A 302 -4.78 13.45 -12.97
N GLU A 303 -6.10 13.40 -13.04
CA GLU A 303 -6.83 12.19 -12.63
C GLU A 303 -6.52 11.02 -13.56
N THR A 304 -6.74 11.22 -14.85
CA THR A 304 -6.52 10.23 -15.90
C THR A 304 -5.58 10.79 -16.97
N LEU A 305 -4.80 9.91 -17.61
CA LEU A 305 -3.96 10.28 -18.74
C LEU A 305 -4.83 10.69 -19.94
N PRO A 306 -4.41 11.70 -20.73
CA PRO A 306 -5.05 12.00 -22.00
C PRO A 306 -4.83 10.86 -23.02
N ASP A 307 -5.58 10.90 -24.12
CA ASP A 307 -5.46 9.91 -25.19
C ASP A 307 -4.02 9.79 -25.70
N GLU A 308 -3.51 8.57 -25.87
CA GLU A 308 -2.11 8.33 -26.22
C GLU A 308 -1.65 9.06 -27.51
N SER A 309 -2.57 9.39 -28.42
CA SER A 309 -2.28 10.09 -29.68
C SER A 309 -1.71 11.50 -29.50
N VAL A 310 -1.91 12.13 -28.33
CA VAL A 310 -1.37 13.45 -28.03
C VAL A 310 0.14 13.42 -27.76
N PHE A 311 0.68 12.25 -27.40
CA PHE A 311 2.10 12.09 -27.08
C PHE A 311 2.93 11.86 -28.33
N VAL A 312 3.59 12.91 -28.80
CA VAL A 312 4.36 12.88 -30.06
C VAL A 312 5.77 12.31 -29.90
N ARG A 313 6.28 12.23 -28.67
CA ARG A 313 7.56 11.59 -28.33
C ARG A 313 7.43 10.78 -27.07
N ARG A 314 8.15 9.67 -26.98
CA ARG A 314 8.12 8.78 -25.82
C ARG A 314 9.52 8.31 -25.47
N VAL A 315 9.87 8.43 -24.20
CA VAL A 315 11.20 8.11 -23.67
C VAL A 315 11.04 7.20 -22.49
N GLN A 316 11.89 6.18 -22.40
CA GLN A 316 12.00 5.34 -21.22
C GLN A 316 13.30 5.61 -20.49
N SER A 317 13.26 5.61 -19.17
CA SER A 317 14.43 5.72 -18.33
C SER A 317 14.49 4.55 -17.38
N TRP A 318 15.57 3.78 -17.50
CA TRP A 318 15.77 2.54 -16.77
C TRP A 318 16.92 2.68 -15.79
N ASP A 319 16.62 2.41 -14.52
CA ASP A 319 17.59 2.15 -13.47
C ASP A 319 17.66 0.63 -13.24
N THR A 320 18.86 0.06 -13.37
CA THR A 320 19.05 -1.40 -13.41
C THR A 320 19.93 -1.86 -12.26
N ALA A 321 19.28 -2.47 -11.26
CA ALA A 321 19.94 -3.13 -10.16
C ALA A 321 20.67 -4.42 -10.58
N ALA A 322 21.90 -4.58 -10.12
CA ALA A 322 22.69 -5.81 -10.33
C ALA A 322 22.86 -6.58 -9.02
N LYS A 323 21.97 -7.55 -8.75
CA LYS A 323 22.18 -8.66 -7.78
C LYS A 323 21.04 -9.69 -7.82
N ASP A 324 21.38 -10.98 -7.87
CA ASP A 324 20.45 -12.12 -7.76
C ASP A 324 20.15 -12.49 -6.29
N SER A 325 19.74 -11.54 -5.44
CA SER A 325 19.36 -11.85 -4.05
C SER A 325 17.95 -11.39 -3.71
N PRO A 326 17.22 -12.05 -2.79
CA PRO A 326 15.89 -11.60 -2.35
C PRO A 326 15.87 -10.20 -1.70
N ARG A 327 17.05 -9.65 -1.34
CA ARG A 327 17.24 -8.27 -0.85
C ARG A 327 17.83 -7.33 -1.92
N SER A 328 17.85 -7.73 -3.19
CA SER A 328 18.38 -6.89 -4.26
C SER A 328 17.52 -5.64 -4.46
N ASP A 329 18.18 -4.56 -4.87
CA ASP A 329 17.54 -3.32 -5.31
C ASP A 329 16.58 -3.59 -6.48
N PHE A 330 15.59 -2.73 -6.66
CA PHE A 330 14.59 -2.93 -7.71
C PHE A 330 15.16 -2.51 -9.07
N THR A 331 14.78 -3.21 -10.13
CA THR A 331 14.89 -2.61 -11.47
C THR A 331 13.65 -1.76 -11.71
N VAL A 332 13.87 -0.50 -12.08
CA VAL A 332 12.80 0.45 -12.40
C VAL A 332 12.90 0.90 -13.86
N GLY A 333 11.74 0.96 -14.52
CA GLY A 333 11.59 1.56 -15.85
C GLY A 333 10.44 2.57 -15.85
N LEU A 334 10.77 3.85 -15.98
CA LEU A 334 9.77 4.93 -16.12
C LEU A 334 9.55 5.24 -17.60
N THR A 335 8.29 5.34 -18.04
CA THR A 335 7.93 5.74 -19.40
C THR A 335 7.30 7.13 -19.41
N PHE A 336 7.85 8.04 -20.22
CA PHE A 336 7.38 9.42 -20.35
C PHE A 336 6.86 9.71 -21.75
N GLY A 337 5.83 10.54 -21.86
CA GLY A 337 5.27 11.04 -23.12
C GLY A 337 5.31 12.57 -23.20
N TRP A 338 5.73 13.12 -24.34
CA TRP A 338 5.76 14.57 -24.57
C TRP A 338 4.44 15.07 -25.16
N HIS A 339 3.77 15.96 -24.45
CA HIS A 339 2.57 16.64 -24.92
C HIS A 339 2.95 17.95 -25.63
N ALA A 340 2.94 17.95 -26.96
CA ALA A 340 3.47 19.08 -27.75
C ALA A 340 2.73 20.41 -27.51
N TYR A 341 1.41 20.36 -27.28
CA TYR A 341 0.61 21.58 -27.08
C TYR A 341 0.79 22.20 -25.69
N GLU A 342 1.06 21.38 -24.68
CA GLU A 342 1.26 21.87 -23.30
C GLU A 342 2.74 22.10 -23.00
N GLU A 343 3.62 21.54 -23.82
CA GLU A 343 5.07 21.53 -23.64
C GLU A 343 5.48 20.93 -22.28
N ARG A 344 4.86 19.79 -21.95
CA ARG A 344 5.04 19.04 -20.69
C ARG A 344 5.27 17.55 -20.97
N TRP A 345 5.95 16.90 -20.03
CA TRP A 345 6.15 15.46 -19.98
C TRP A 345 5.15 14.81 -19.04
N TYR A 346 4.50 13.75 -19.50
CA TYR A 346 3.57 12.94 -18.71
C TYR A 346 4.22 11.62 -18.33
N LEU A 347 4.15 11.22 -17.06
CA LEU A 347 4.54 9.89 -16.62
C LEU A 347 3.45 8.88 -17.01
N LEU A 348 3.72 8.08 -18.03
CA LEU A 348 2.74 7.16 -18.63
C LEU A 348 2.67 5.82 -17.91
N ASP A 349 3.82 5.32 -17.45
CA ASP A 349 3.94 3.98 -16.87
C ASP A 349 5.17 3.86 -15.96
N VAL A 350 5.04 3.01 -14.95
CA VAL A 350 6.11 2.68 -14.00
C VAL A 350 6.20 1.16 -13.90
N PHE A 351 7.32 0.62 -14.37
CA PHE A 351 7.70 -0.76 -14.13
C PHE A 351 8.63 -0.83 -12.93
N ARG A 352 8.30 -1.65 -11.94
CA ARG A 352 9.16 -1.92 -10.78
C ARG A 352 9.14 -3.41 -10.47
N ALA A 353 10.30 -4.06 -10.49
CA ALA A 353 10.40 -5.47 -10.12
C ALA A 353 11.82 -5.87 -9.69
N ARG A 354 11.93 -6.90 -8.83
CA ARG A 354 13.21 -7.61 -8.61
C ARG A 354 13.39 -8.63 -9.73
N THR A 355 14.37 -8.42 -10.58
CA THR A 355 14.52 -9.16 -11.83
C THR A 355 15.96 -9.57 -12.09
N ASN A 356 16.15 -10.75 -12.66
CA ASN A 356 17.43 -11.13 -13.25
C ASN A 356 17.62 -10.49 -14.64
N TYR A 357 18.83 -10.64 -15.20
CA TYR A 357 19.18 -10.07 -16.51
C TYR A 357 18.17 -10.39 -17.63
N THR A 358 17.74 -11.65 -17.74
CA THR A 358 16.81 -12.07 -18.79
C THR A 358 15.45 -11.40 -18.66
N GLN A 359 14.96 -11.25 -17.42
CA GLN A 359 13.70 -10.59 -17.13
C GLN A 359 13.75 -9.10 -17.44
N VAL A 360 14.82 -8.39 -17.04
CA VAL A 360 15.01 -6.96 -17.38
C VAL A 360 15.01 -6.76 -18.88
N ARG A 361 15.81 -7.54 -19.61
CA ARG A 361 15.91 -7.47 -21.07
C ARG A 361 14.54 -7.63 -21.74
N ASN A 362 13.78 -8.64 -21.32
CA ASN A 362 12.45 -8.88 -21.87
C ASN A 362 11.47 -7.76 -21.51
N ALA A 363 11.55 -7.21 -20.30
CA ALA A 363 10.74 -6.07 -19.87
C ALA A 363 11.02 -4.81 -20.71
N VAL A 364 12.30 -4.46 -20.92
CA VAL A 364 12.72 -3.33 -21.75
C VAL A 364 12.18 -3.47 -23.18
N LEU A 365 12.36 -4.63 -23.80
CA LEU A 365 11.87 -4.88 -25.16
C LEU A 365 10.34 -4.81 -25.25
N ARG A 366 9.64 -5.42 -24.28
CA ARG A 366 8.17 -5.44 -24.20
C ARG A 366 7.61 -4.04 -24.04
N LEU A 367 8.09 -3.29 -23.05
CA LEU A 367 7.60 -1.95 -22.74
C LEU A 367 7.96 -0.95 -23.83
N ARG A 368 9.16 -1.04 -24.42
CA ARG A 368 9.50 -0.24 -25.60
C ARG A 368 8.49 -0.47 -26.72
N LYS A 369 8.16 -1.73 -27.02
CA LYS A 369 7.21 -2.07 -28.10
C LYS A 369 5.81 -1.58 -27.78
N GLN A 370 5.34 -1.79 -26.55
CA GLN A 370 4.03 -1.36 -26.06
C GLN A 370 3.87 0.15 -26.23
N TRP A 371 4.82 0.92 -25.69
CA TRP A 371 4.75 2.37 -25.69
C TRP A 371 5.32 3.02 -26.96
N ARG A 372 5.94 2.25 -27.87
CA ARG A 372 6.67 2.77 -29.04
C ARG A 372 7.71 3.82 -28.65
N ALA A 373 8.49 3.55 -27.61
CA ALA A 373 9.48 4.50 -27.11
C ALA A 373 10.59 4.76 -28.16
N ASP A 374 10.83 6.05 -28.45
CA ASP A 374 11.83 6.53 -29.42
C ASP A 374 13.24 6.46 -28.84
N ARG A 375 13.33 6.57 -27.51
CA ARG A 375 14.56 6.51 -26.73
C ARG A 375 14.36 5.64 -25.51
N VAL A 376 15.38 4.84 -25.20
CA VAL A 376 15.47 4.06 -23.99
C VAL A 376 16.81 4.39 -23.35
N LEU A 377 16.76 5.16 -22.26
CA LEU A 377 17.89 5.51 -21.43
C LEU A 377 18.14 4.35 -20.46
N ILE A 378 19.37 3.87 -20.40
CA ILE A 378 19.77 2.82 -19.47
C ILE A 378 21.02 3.33 -18.76
N GLU A 379 21.01 3.28 -17.43
CA GLU A 379 22.17 3.63 -16.63
C GLU A 379 23.36 2.71 -16.99
N SER A 380 24.57 3.26 -17.10
CA SER A 380 25.80 2.50 -17.33
C SER A 380 26.29 1.76 -16.07
N SER A 381 25.39 1.04 -15.37
CA SER A 381 25.71 0.13 -14.27
C SER A 381 26.32 -1.17 -14.79
N ALA A 382 26.81 -2.06 -13.90
CA ALA A 382 27.39 -3.34 -14.32
C ALA A 382 26.44 -4.18 -15.20
N MET A 383 25.15 -4.26 -14.83
CA MET A 383 24.14 -4.92 -15.67
C MET A 383 23.71 -4.06 -16.86
N GLY A 384 23.59 -2.75 -16.66
CA GLY A 384 23.18 -1.81 -17.71
C GLY A 384 24.14 -1.78 -18.90
N ILE A 385 25.46 -1.88 -18.68
CA ILE A 385 26.48 -1.94 -19.74
C ILE A 385 26.26 -3.16 -20.65
N HIS A 386 26.09 -4.35 -20.06
CA HIS A 386 25.85 -5.57 -20.84
C HIS A 386 24.55 -5.49 -21.64
N LEU A 387 23.49 -4.97 -21.03
CA LEU A 387 22.20 -4.78 -21.68
C LEU A 387 22.28 -3.78 -22.84
N LEU A 388 22.98 -2.66 -22.64
CA LEU A 388 23.21 -1.64 -23.66
C LEU A 388 24.01 -2.19 -24.85
N ASP A 389 25.08 -2.95 -24.61
CA ASP A 389 25.91 -3.54 -25.67
C ASP A 389 25.13 -4.51 -26.55
N GLU A 390 24.22 -5.29 -25.95
CA GLU A 390 23.34 -6.18 -26.69
C GLU A 390 22.29 -5.40 -27.50
N LEU A 391 21.56 -4.49 -26.84
CA LEU A 391 20.43 -3.78 -27.44
C LEU A 391 20.86 -2.79 -28.53
N LYS A 392 22.03 -2.13 -28.39
CA LYS A 392 22.57 -1.23 -29.41
C LYS A 392 22.89 -1.93 -30.73
N ARG A 393 23.22 -3.22 -30.71
CA ARG A 393 23.42 -4.00 -31.96
C ARG A 393 22.13 -4.10 -32.79
N THR A 394 20.98 -4.03 -32.13
CA THR A 394 19.67 -4.08 -32.80
C THR A 394 19.17 -2.70 -33.23
N ALA A 395 19.37 -1.67 -32.40
CA ALA A 395 18.93 -0.30 -32.70
C ALA A 395 19.76 0.76 -31.95
N ALA A 396 20.98 1.01 -32.41
CA ALA A 396 21.92 1.94 -31.76
C ALA A 396 21.36 3.36 -31.53
N GLY A 397 20.48 3.83 -32.42
CA GLY A 397 19.85 5.15 -32.30
C GLY A 397 18.74 5.25 -31.25
N VAL A 398 18.33 4.15 -30.65
CA VAL A 398 17.24 4.10 -29.66
C VAL A 398 17.80 3.99 -28.24
N TYR A 399 18.77 3.11 -28.03
CA TYR A 399 19.30 2.77 -26.71
C TYR A 399 20.47 3.68 -26.34
N MET A 400 20.26 4.55 -25.35
CA MET A 400 21.22 5.57 -24.94
C MET A 400 21.82 5.23 -23.58
N PRO A 401 23.17 5.28 -23.44
CA PRO A 401 23.80 5.16 -22.13
C PRO A 401 23.58 6.45 -21.34
N VAL A 402 23.38 6.34 -20.03
CA VAL A 402 23.50 7.47 -19.10
C VAL A 402 24.56 7.16 -18.07
N ASN A 403 25.50 8.09 -17.90
CA ASN A 403 26.58 7.97 -16.92
C ASN A 403 26.25 8.87 -15.73
N VAL A 404 26.10 8.25 -14.56
CA VAL A 404 25.92 8.96 -13.29
C VAL A 404 27.30 9.24 -12.70
N VAL A 405 27.64 10.51 -12.53
CA VAL A 405 28.98 10.95 -12.06
C VAL A 405 28.91 11.74 -10.74
N THR A 406 27.75 12.34 -10.44
CA THR A 406 27.53 13.16 -9.25
C THR A 406 26.72 12.41 -8.20
N SER A 407 26.71 12.91 -6.96
CA SER A 407 25.92 12.31 -5.89
C SER A 407 24.41 12.32 -6.21
N LYS A 408 23.64 11.44 -5.57
CA LYS A 408 22.19 11.34 -5.79
C LYS A 408 21.46 12.67 -5.49
N LEU A 409 21.86 13.33 -4.40
CA LEU A 409 21.33 14.64 -4.00
C LEU A 409 21.66 15.75 -5.01
N ASP A 410 22.90 15.81 -5.50
CA ASP A 410 23.31 16.81 -6.50
C ASP A 410 22.54 16.66 -7.82
N ARG A 411 22.09 15.43 -8.15
CA ARG A 411 21.23 15.18 -9.31
C ARG A 411 19.79 15.61 -9.08
N PHE A 412 19.27 15.39 -7.87
CA PHE A 412 17.87 15.61 -7.54
C PHE A 412 17.51 17.08 -7.36
N ILE A 413 18.31 17.83 -6.59
CA ILE A 413 18.03 19.24 -6.27
C ILE A 413 17.71 20.07 -7.52
N PRO A 414 18.50 20.01 -8.61
CA PRO A 414 18.19 20.77 -9.83
C PRO A 414 16.89 20.36 -10.54
N GLN A 415 16.40 19.12 -10.32
CA GLN A 415 15.15 18.65 -10.94
C GLN A 415 13.92 19.09 -10.14
N THR A 416 14.08 19.50 -8.89
CA THR A 416 12.94 19.95 -8.07
C THR A 416 12.27 21.18 -8.66
N ASP A 417 13.04 22.15 -9.15
CA ASP A 417 12.53 23.31 -9.90
C ASP A 417 11.81 22.90 -11.20
N TRP A 418 12.36 21.89 -11.89
CA TRP A 418 11.75 21.36 -13.12
C TRP A 418 10.39 20.69 -12.83
N ILE A 419 10.29 19.92 -11.74
CA ILE A 419 9.03 19.32 -11.26
C ILE A 419 8.04 20.41 -10.86
N LYS A 420 8.46 21.35 -9.99
CA LYS A 420 7.65 22.49 -9.50
C LYS A 420 7.09 23.35 -10.62
N SER A 421 7.87 23.56 -11.69
CA SER A 421 7.46 24.34 -12.85
C SER A 421 6.32 23.71 -13.67
N GLY A 422 5.93 22.47 -13.35
CA GLY A 422 4.87 21.75 -14.05
C GLY A 422 5.29 21.11 -15.36
N LYS A 423 6.61 20.95 -15.58
CA LYS A 423 7.12 20.22 -16.75
C LYS A 423 6.94 18.71 -16.65
N LEU A 424 6.68 18.17 -15.46
CA LEU A 424 6.27 16.80 -15.22
C LEU A 424 4.81 16.75 -14.76
N VAL A 425 4.00 15.90 -15.39
CA VAL A 425 2.61 15.63 -15.01
C VAL A 425 2.45 14.16 -14.64
N ILE A 426 1.79 13.89 -13.51
CA ILE A 426 1.65 12.53 -12.95
C ILE A 426 0.17 12.16 -12.83
N PRO A 427 -0.28 11.02 -13.41
CA PRO A 427 -1.65 10.56 -13.26
C PRO A 427 -1.92 9.92 -11.89
N THR A 428 -3.07 10.22 -11.28
CA THR A 428 -3.44 9.69 -9.96
C THR A 428 -4.22 8.38 -10.00
N ASP A 429 -4.84 8.04 -11.15
CA ASP A 429 -5.62 6.80 -11.34
C ASP A 429 -4.77 5.53 -11.50
N LYS A 430 -3.44 5.64 -11.43
CA LYS A 430 -2.53 4.52 -11.66
C LYS A 430 -2.21 3.75 -10.38
N PRO A 431 -2.13 2.41 -10.43
CA PRO A 431 -1.86 1.60 -9.25
C PRO A 431 -0.49 1.88 -8.62
N TRP A 432 0.48 2.35 -9.41
CA TRP A 432 1.82 2.70 -8.94
C TRP A 432 1.94 4.13 -8.40
N PHE A 433 0.90 4.98 -8.55
CA PHE A 433 0.98 6.40 -8.20
C PHE A 433 1.34 6.63 -6.74
N ASP A 434 0.67 5.90 -5.84
CA ASP A 434 0.86 6.08 -4.40
C ASP A 434 2.27 5.66 -3.94
N GLU A 435 2.82 4.59 -4.52
CA GLU A 435 4.19 4.17 -4.21
C GLU A 435 5.21 5.17 -4.79
N PHE A 436 5.02 5.61 -6.04
CA PHE A 436 5.89 6.57 -6.70
C PHE A 436 5.93 7.92 -5.97
N ARG A 437 4.76 8.49 -5.62
CA ARG A 437 4.69 9.80 -4.95
C ARG A 437 5.36 9.76 -3.58
N ARG A 438 5.17 8.69 -2.81
CA ARG A 438 5.76 8.55 -1.47
C ARG A 438 7.28 8.47 -1.56
N GLU A 439 7.81 7.73 -2.54
CA GLU A 439 9.26 7.66 -2.78
C GLU A 439 9.82 9.02 -3.19
N LEU A 440 9.17 9.71 -4.14
CA LEU A 440 9.59 11.03 -4.63
C LEU A 440 9.63 12.09 -3.53
N LEU A 441 8.60 12.14 -2.67
CA LEU A 441 8.49 13.13 -1.61
C LEU A 441 9.37 12.82 -0.40
N ALA A 442 9.79 11.56 -0.21
CA ALA A 442 10.65 11.16 0.90
C ALA A 442 12.15 11.22 0.58
N PHE A 443 12.55 11.39 -0.68
CA PHE A 443 13.95 11.38 -1.10
C PHE A 443 14.76 12.57 -0.52
N PRO A 444 16.01 12.43 -0.05
CA PRO A 444 16.89 11.27 -0.15
C PRO A 444 16.70 10.25 0.99
N ASP A 445 15.82 10.53 1.95
CA ASP A 445 15.67 9.74 3.18
C ASP A 445 14.76 8.51 3.00
N ALA A 446 14.24 8.30 1.80
CA ALA A 446 13.50 7.11 1.42
C ALA A 446 14.39 5.85 1.49
N LEU A 447 13.85 4.74 2.00
CA LEU A 447 14.55 3.44 2.00
C LEU A 447 14.88 2.93 0.59
N LYS A 448 14.12 3.37 -0.40
CA LYS A 448 14.25 3.01 -1.80
C LYS A 448 14.34 4.30 -2.59
N ASP A 449 15.20 4.33 -3.60
CA ASP A 449 15.40 5.51 -4.43
C ASP A 449 15.45 5.21 -5.93
N ASP A 450 15.24 3.95 -6.33
CA ASP A 450 15.34 3.48 -7.71
C ASP A 450 14.41 4.27 -8.67
N GLN A 451 13.20 4.64 -8.22
CA GLN A 451 12.26 5.42 -9.04
C GLN A 451 12.74 6.87 -9.19
N VAL A 452 13.28 7.45 -8.14
CA VAL A 452 13.84 8.82 -8.17
C VAL A 452 15.12 8.85 -9.01
N ASP A 453 15.94 7.80 -8.96
CA ASP A 453 17.12 7.65 -9.80
C ASP A 453 16.76 7.56 -11.29
N ALA A 454 15.76 6.74 -11.65
CA ALA A 454 15.24 6.69 -13.01
C ALA A 454 14.64 8.03 -13.47
N LEU A 455 13.95 8.77 -12.58
CA LEU A 455 13.38 10.09 -12.88
C LEU A 455 14.46 11.15 -13.09
N THR A 456 15.44 11.23 -12.19
CA THR A 456 16.54 12.20 -12.30
C THR A 456 17.40 11.93 -13.53
N GLN A 457 17.65 10.66 -13.86
CA GLN A 457 18.28 10.25 -15.12
C GLN A 457 17.54 10.81 -16.34
N PHE A 458 16.22 10.66 -16.37
CA PHE A 458 15.38 11.18 -17.44
C PHE A 458 15.45 12.71 -17.53
N ALA A 459 15.22 13.40 -16.41
CA ALA A 459 15.17 14.85 -16.36
C ALA A 459 16.51 15.48 -16.75
N GLU A 460 17.63 14.90 -16.32
CA GLU A 460 18.95 15.36 -16.70
C GLU A 460 19.23 15.18 -18.21
N TYR A 461 18.85 14.04 -18.77
CA TYR A 461 18.98 13.80 -20.21
C TYR A 461 18.15 14.80 -21.01
N MET A 462 16.90 15.07 -20.59
CA MET A 462 16.03 16.05 -21.23
C MET A 462 16.56 17.48 -21.09
N ARG A 463 17.06 17.88 -19.92
CA ARG A 463 17.65 19.21 -19.72
C ARG A 463 18.77 19.50 -20.71
N ARG A 464 19.58 18.49 -21.05
CA ARG A 464 20.72 18.61 -21.98
C ARG A 464 20.33 18.49 -23.46
N SER A 465 19.28 17.72 -23.77
CA SER A 465 19.03 17.26 -25.15
C SER A 465 17.61 17.49 -25.66
N GLN A 466 16.67 17.99 -24.85
CA GLN A 466 15.27 18.11 -25.25
C GLN A 466 15.10 18.94 -26.52
N GLY A 467 15.74 20.12 -26.62
CA GLY A 467 15.62 20.95 -27.82
C GLY A 467 16.08 20.25 -29.10
N THR A 468 17.24 19.59 -29.06
CA THR A 468 17.74 18.82 -30.22
C THR A 468 16.91 17.57 -30.49
N TYR A 469 16.41 16.91 -29.46
CA TYR A 469 15.60 15.70 -29.58
C TYR A 469 14.21 15.99 -30.15
N LEU A 470 13.53 17.02 -29.66
CA LEU A 470 12.22 17.46 -30.17
C LEU A 470 12.32 18.01 -31.60
N ASP A 471 13.49 18.52 -32.01
CA ASP A 471 13.81 18.96 -33.38
C ASP A 471 14.14 17.80 -34.35
N THR A 472 13.96 16.54 -33.96
CA THR A 472 14.11 15.40 -34.88
C THR A 472 12.75 14.81 -35.24
N ASP A 473 12.53 14.48 -36.50
CA ASP A 473 11.33 13.78 -36.96
C ASP A 473 11.21 12.40 -36.27
N PRO A 474 10.04 12.06 -35.69
CA PRO A 474 9.89 10.84 -34.88
C PRO A 474 10.02 9.55 -35.69
N TYR A 475 9.73 9.59 -37.00
CA TYR A 475 9.72 8.39 -37.84
C TYR A 475 11.05 8.20 -38.57
N THR A 476 11.68 9.29 -39.00
CA THR A 476 12.88 9.28 -39.84
C THR A 476 14.14 9.64 -39.07
N GLY A 477 14.02 10.20 -37.86
CA GLY A 477 15.15 10.68 -37.04
C GLY A 477 15.89 11.88 -37.63
N ARG A 478 15.40 12.45 -38.74
CA ARG A 478 16.04 13.59 -39.42
C ARG A 478 15.77 14.88 -38.67
N ARG A 479 16.78 15.73 -38.56
CA ARG A 479 16.65 17.04 -37.93
C ARG A 479 15.79 17.96 -38.80
N GLN A 480 14.80 18.60 -38.18
CA GLN A 480 13.88 19.53 -38.84
C GLN A 480 14.47 20.94 -38.94
N GLY A 481 15.43 21.28 -38.07
CA GLY A 481 16.19 22.53 -38.13
C GLY A 481 15.51 23.72 -37.45
N ASN A 482 14.45 23.46 -36.69
CA ASN A 482 13.67 24.42 -35.92
C ASN A 482 14.39 24.84 -34.64
N TYR A 483 15.30 24.01 -34.12
CA TYR A 483 16.09 24.32 -32.94
C TYR A 483 17.56 24.58 -33.29
N ARG A 484 18.09 25.75 -32.88
CA ARG A 484 19.53 26.06 -32.95
C ARG A 484 20.12 26.05 -31.55
N PRO A 485 20.98 25.08 -31.19
CA PRO A 485 21.62 25.08 -29.89
C PRO A 485 22.47 26.34 -29.75
N GLU A 486 22.36 27.00 -28.59
CA GLU A 486 23.25 28.10 -28.25
C GLU A 486 24.69 27.57 -28.24
N ARG A 487 25.56 28.18 -29.05
CA ARG A 487 26.98 27.84 -28.99
C ARG A 487 27.51 28.39 -27.66
N PRO A 488 28.15 27.56 -26.81
CA PRO A 488 28.77 28.08 -25.59
C PRO A 488 29.76 29.20 -25.97
N ARG A 489 29.74 30.29 -25.19
CA ARG A 489 30.59 31.45 -25.47
C ARG A 489 32.04 31.02 -25.34
N ARG A 490 32.93 31.67 -26.10
CA ARG A 490 34.37 31.31 -26.15
C ARG A 490 35.04 31.35 -24.77
N GLU A 491 34.47 32.14 -23.85
CA GLU A 491 34.90 32.32 -22.46
C GLU A 491 34.65 31.09 -21.58
N ASP A 492 33.60 30.32 -21.84
CA ASP A 492 33.26 29.10 -21.08
C ASP A 492 34.19 27.92 -21.38
N ARG A 493 35.00 28.01 -22.45
CA ARG A 493 35.97 26.97 -22.85
C ARG A 493 37.34 27.11 -22.17
N MET A 494 37.58 28.17 -21.41
CA MET A 494 38.90 28.46 -20.82
C MET A 494 38.97 28.32 -19.29
N ARG A 495 37.95 27.78 -18.62
CA ARG A 495 38.05 27.40 -17.21
C ARG A 495 38.30 25.90 -17.11
N PHE A 496 39.57 25.54 -16.93
CA PHE A 496 40.00 24.23 -16.43
C PHE A 496 40.10 24.27 -14.90
#